data_AF-A0A453ERY1-F1
#
_entry.id   AF-A0A453ERY1-F1
#
_cell.length_a   1.000
_cell.length_b   1.000
_cell.length_c   1.000
_cell.angle_alpha   90.00
_cell.angle_beta   90.00
_cell.angle_gamma   90.00
#
_symmetry.space_group_name_H-M   'P 1'
#
loop_
_entity.id
_entity.type
_entity.pdbx_description
1 polymer ?
#
loop_
_entity_poly.entity_id
_entity_poly.type
_entity_poly.pdbx_seq_one_letter_code
_entity_poly.pdbx_strand_id
1 'polypeptide(L)'
;MSSQTDINERMRAILIDWLIEVHHRLMLMPETLYLTVYIIDQYLSMENVLRKELQLVGVSAMLISCKYEEIWAPLVKELLVLSDNAFSREQVLSTEKSILNKLQWNLTVPTVYVFLLRYAKAAMGDKELENMAFFYAELALVDYSMLVYSPSVTAAAAVYTARCTLNMSPGWSDILEHHTGLGESQLMQCARRLASLHSTAAGSSKQKVVYNKYANPKLGAVSLYSPAKRLAI
;
A
#
# COMPACT_ATOMS: atom_id res chain seq x y z
N MET A 1 -13.87 -3.23 8.43
CA MET A 1 -14.36 -4.46 7.77
C MET A 1 -15.47 -5.12 8.60
N SER A 2 -15.57 -4.88 9.90
CA SER A 2 -16.64 -5.40 10.77
C SER A 2 -18.06 -4.97 10.36
N SER A 3 -18.21 -3.84 9.67
CA SER A 3 -19.49 -3.36 9.14
C SER A 3 -19.93 -4.05 7.85
N GLN A 4 -19.01 -4.69 7.12
CA GLN A 4 -19.28 -5.34 5.85
C GLN A 4 -19.93 -6.70 6.05
N THR A 5 -20.99 -6.98 5.29
CA THR A 5 -21.76 -8.22 5.45
C THR A 5 -21.35 -9.34 4.48
N ASP A 6 -20.78 -9.00 3.32
CA ASP A 6 -20.50 -9.96 2.24
C ASP A 6 -19.01 -10.03 1.84
N ILE A 7 -18.17 -9.14 2.39
CA ILE A 7 -16.72 -9.13 2.16
C ILE A 7 -15.96 -9.19 3.48
N ASN A 8 -14.69 -9.61 3.40
CA ASN A 8 -13.80 -9.68 4.55
C ASN A 8 -12.39 -9.19 4.22
N GLU A 9 -11.55 -9.11 5.25
CA GLU A 9 -10.18 -8.58 5.18
C GLU A 9 -9.33 -9.36 4.16
N ARG A 10 -9.56 -10.67 4.03
CA ARG A 10 -8.88 -11.50 3.05
C ARG A 10 -9.27 -11.16 1.62
N MET A 11 -10.56 -10.89 1.36
CA MET A 11 -11.01 -10.48 0.02
C MET A 11 -10.42 -9.11 -0.37
N ARG A 12 -10.34 -8.17 0.59
CA ARG A 12 -9.62 -6.90 0.39
C ARG A 12 -8.16 -7.14 0.04
N ALA A 13 -7.44 -7.97 0.80
CA ALA A 13 -6.04 -8.27 0.51
C ALA A 13 -5.84 -8.88 -0.89
N ILE A 14 -6.76 -9.75 -1.35
CA ILE A 14 -6.75 -10.28 -2.73
C ILE A 14 -6.93 -9.16 -3.76
N LEU A 15 -7.88 -8.24 -3.53
CA LEU A 15 -8.11 -7.10 -4.42
C LEU A 15 -6.86 -6.21 -4.50
N ILE A 16 -6.28 -5.84 -3.35
CA ILE A 16 -5.12 -4.94 -3.33
C ILE A 16 -3.90 -5.59 -3.98
N ASP A 17 -3.65 -6.89 -3.73
CA ASP A 17 -2.55 -7.62 -4.39
C ASP A 17 -2.69 -7.63 -5.92
N TRP A 18 -3.91 -7.83 -6.43
CA TRP A 18 -4.20 -7.71 -7.87
C TRP A 18 -4.04 -6.28 -8.39
N LEU A 19 -4.49 -5.26 -7.65
CA LEU A 19 -4.32 -3.86 -8.05
C LEU A 19 -2.84 -3.44 -8.10
N ILE A 20 -1.98 -4.00 -7.24
CA ILE A 20 -0.53 -3.77 -7.30
C ILE A 20 0.04 -4.34 -8.62
N GLU A 21 -0.46 -5.48 -9.07
CA GLU A 21 -0.07 -6.04 -10.37
C GLU A 21 -0.56 -5.16 -11.54
N VAL A 22 -1.81 -4.69 -11.48
CA VAL A 22 -2.38 -3.77 -12.48
C VAL A 22 -1.59 -2.47 -12.53
N HIS A 23 -1.31 -1.87 -11.37
CA HIS A 23 -0.48 -0.68 -11.21
C HIS A 23 0.88 -0.83 -11.89
N HIS A 24 1.54 -1.97 -11.66
CA HIS A 24 2.83 -2.26 -12.27
C HIS A 24 2.74 -2.43 -13.79
N ARG A 25 1.72 -3.15 -14.29
CA ARG A 25 1.50 -3.35 -15.74
C ARG A 25 1.23 -2.04 -16.49
N LEU A 26 0.55 -1.10 -15.84
CA LEU A 26 0.24 0.22 -16.38
C LEU A 26 1.37 1.24 -16.18
N MET A 27 2.45 0.87 -15.47
CA MET A 27 3.57 1.76 -15.14
C MET A 27 3.14 3.08 -14.48
N LEU A 28 2.13 3.01 -13.62
CA LEU A 28 1.59 4.16 -12.92
C LEU A 28 2.55 4.66 -11.83
N MET A 29 2.42 5.93 -11.47
CA MET A 29 3.12 6.56 -10.36
C MET A 29 2.75 5.88 -9.03
N PRO A 30 3.68 5.75 -8.07
CA PRO A 30 3.35 5.17 -6.76
C PRO A 30 2.21 5.91 -6.05
N GLU A 31 2.15 7.24 -6.15
CA GLU A 31 1.07 8.09 -5.60
C GLU A 31 -0.31 7.52 -5.96
N THR A 32 -0.49 7.12 -7.21
CA THR A 32 -1.72 6.54 -7.75
C THR A 32 -2.12 5.26 -7.01
N LEU A 33 -1.18 4.37 -6.70
CA LEU A 33 -1.46 3.13 -5.95
C LEU A 33 -1.91 3.45 -4.53
N TYR A 34 -1.17 4.30 -3.83
CA TYR A 34 -1.47 4.62 -2.43
C TYR A 34 -2.80 5.37 -2.29
N LEU A 35 -3.12 6.27 -3.23
CA LEU A 35 -4.42 6.94 -3.28
C LEU A 35 -5.54 5.94 -3.62
N THR A 36 -5.30 4.99 -4.52
CA THR A 36 -6.27 3.94 -4.87
C THR A 36 -6.67 3.14 -3.64
N VAL A 37 -5.69 2.66 -2.87
CA VAL A 37 -5.94 1.88 -1.65
C VAL A 37 -6.68 2.73 -0.61
N TYR A 38 -6.28 3.98 -0.42
CA TYR A 38 -6.98 4.91 0.47
C TYR A 38 -8.47 5.07 0.10
N ILE A 39 -8.76 5.31 -1.18
CA ILE A 39 -10.13 5.49 -1.69
C ILE A 39 -10.96 4.23 -1.43
N ILE A 40 -10.41 3.04 -1.71
CA ILE A 40 -11.08 1.76 -1.47
C ILE A 40 -11.45 1.64 0.02
N ASP A 41 -10.49 1.85 0.92
CA ASP A 41 -10.72 1.69 2.35
C ASP A 41 -11.74 2.68 2.92
N GLN A 42 -11.68 3.94 2.49
CA GLN A 42 -12.67 4.93 2.88
C GLN A 42 -14.07 4.56 2.37
N TYR A 43 -14.18 4.16 1.10
CA TYR A 43 -15.47 3.77 0.53
C TYR A 43 -16.07 2.54 1.23
N LEU A 44 -15.26 1.50 1.46
CA LEU A 44 -15.67 0.30 2.20
C LEU A 44 -15.97 0.58 3.69
N SER A 45 -15.54 1.71 4.24
CA SER A 45 -15.95 2.12 5.60
C SER A 45 -17.35 2.75 5.63
N MET A 46 -17.84 3.27 4.50
CA MET A 46 -19.07 4.06 4.38
C MET A 46 -20.20 3.36 3.60
N GLU A 47 -19.87 2.35 2.81
CA GLU A 47 -20.80 1.66 1.92
C GLU A 47 -20.66 0.14 2.06
N ASN A 48 -21.80 -0.57 2.17
CA ASN A 48 -21.80 -2.04 2.13
C ASN A 48 -21.67 -2.51 0.68
N VAL A 49 -20.63 -3.30 0.40
CA VAL A 49 -20.29 -3.73 -0.96
C VAL A 49 -20.45 -5.24 -1.05
N LEU A 50 -21.15 -5.69 -2.10
CA LEU A 50 -21.28 -7.12 -2.39
C LEU A 50 -19.95 -7.65 -2.92
N ARG A 51 -19.64 -8.92 -2.63
CA ARG A 51 -18.41 -9.57 -3.08
C ARG A 51 -18.18 -9.46 -4.59
N LYS A 52 -19.25 -9.58 -5.38
CA LYS A 52 -19.20 -9.49 -6.85
C LYS A 52 -18.87 -8.08 -7.37
N GLU A 53 -19.02 -7.06 -6.54
CA GLU A 53 -18.80 -5.64 -6.88
C GLU A 53 -17.47 -5.12 -6.33
N LEU A 54 -16.78 -5.90 -5.48
CA LEU A 54 -15.53 -5.48 -4.85
C LEU A 54 -14.44 -5.13 -5.87
N GLN A 55 -14.30 -5.91 -6.95
CA GLN A 55 -13.34 -5.60 -8.01
C GLN A 55 -13.75 -4.36 -8.81
N LEU A 56 -15.05 -4.14 -9.03
CA LEU A 56 -15.56 -2.93 -9.67
C LEU A 56 -15.20 -1.67 -8.87
N VAL A 57 -15.35 -1.72 -7.53
CA VAL A 57 -14.89 -0.66 -6.63
C VAL A 57 -13.39 -0.41 -6.79
N GLY A 58 -12.56 -1.47 -6.83
CA GLY A 58 -11.12 -1.33 -7.02
C GLY A 58 -10.73 -0.68 -8.34
N VAL A 59 -11.35 -1.10 -9.44
CA VAL A 59 -11.11 -0.52 -10.79
C VAL A 59 -11.55 0.94 -10.84
N SER A 60 -12.72 1.28 -10.30
CA SER A 60 -13.21 2.66 -10.25
C SER A 60 -12.34 3.54 -9.35
N ALA A 61 -11.86 3.03 -8.20
CA ALA A 61 -10.93 3.76 -7.34
C ALA A 61 -9.59 4.04 -8.02
N MET A 62 -9.07 3.07 -8.80
CA MET A 62 -7.85 3.27 -9.58
C MET A 62 -8.07 4.29 -10.71
N LEU A 63 -9.21 4.24 -11.41
CA LEU A 63 -9.56 5.26 -12.40
C LEU A 63 -9.56 6.68 -11.81
N ILE A 64 -10.18 6.85 -10.63
CA ILE A 64 -10.19 8.13 -9.92
C ILE A 64 -8.76 8.58 -9.60
N SER A 65 -7.95 7.68 -9.05
CA SER A 65 -6.57 7.98 -8.67
C SER A 65 -5.71 8.34 -9.88
N CYS A 66 -5.86 7.63 -11.00
CA CYS A 66 -5.13 7.97 -12.20
C CYS A 66 -5.52 9.35 -12.75
N LYS A 67 -6.81 9.68 -12.76
CA LYS A 67 -7.28 11.01 -13.18
C LYS A 67 -6.74 12.14 -12.29
N TYR A 68 -6.38 11.81 -11.04
CA TYR A 68 -5.92 12.77 -10.05
C TYR A 68 -4.39 12.93 -10.05
N GLU A 69 -3.64 11.83 -10.14
CA GLU A 69 -2.17 11.83 -9.99
C GLU A 69 -1.41 11.74 -11.32
N GLU A 70 -1.99 11.14 -12.37
CA GLU A 70 -1.27 10.90 -13.62
C GLU A 70 -1.44 12.06 -14.59
N ILE A 71 -0.35 12.42 -15.29
CA ILE A 71 -0.41 13.34 -16.43
C ILE A 71 -1.29 12.75 -17.54
N TRP A 72 -1.16 11.44 -17.76
CA TRP A 72 -1.89 10.69 -18.78
C TRP A 72 -2.62 9.53 -18.13
N ALA A 73 -3.83 9.79 -17.63
CA ALA A 73 -4.68 8.75 -17.09
C ALA A 73 -5.10 7.74 -18.18
N PRO A 74 -5.12 6.43 -17.87
CA PRO A 74 -5.56 5.41 -18.80
C PRO A 74 -7.05 5.59 -19.13
N LEU A 75 -7.43 5.14 -20.32
CA LEU A 75 -8.83 5.16 -20.73
C LEU A 75 -9.63 4.10 -19.95
N VAL A 76 -10.92 4.35 -19.71
CA VAL A 76 -11.81 3.37 -19.08
C VAL A 76 -11.74 2.01 -19.77
N LYS A 77 -11.62 2.01 -21.11
CA LYS A 77 -11.51 0.78 -21.91
C LYS A 77 -10.27 -0.06 -21.53
N GLU A 78 -9.15 0.58 -21.21
CA GLU A 78 -7.91 -0.13 -20.84
C GLU A 78 -8.07 -0.84 -19.49
N LEU A 79 -8.69 -0.15 -18.52
CA LEU A 79 -9.01 -0.75 -17.22
C LEU A 79 -10.03 -1.90 -17.34
N LEU A 80 -11.02 -1.78 -18.23
CA LEU A 80 -11.97 -2.86 -18.49
C LEU A 80 -11.27 -4.12 -19.02
N VAL A 81 -10.34 -3.97 -19.96
CA VAL A 81 -9.55 -5.09 -20.50
C VAL A 81 -8.76 -5.81 -19.40
N LEU A 82 -8.19 -5.06 -18.44
CA LEU A 82 -7.46 -5.64 -17.31
C LEU A 82 -8.35 -6.42 -16.34
N SER A 83 -9.64 -6.10 -16.31
CA SER A 83 -10.66 -6.84 -15.55
C SER A 83 -11.34 -7.94 -16.38
N ASP A 84 -10.73 -8.40 -17.47
CA ASP A 84 -11.30 -9.38 -18.42
C ASP A 84 -12.69 -8.98 -18.94
N ASN A 85 -12.96 -7.67 -19.04
CA ASN A 85 -14.25 -7.09 -19.39
C ASN A 85 -15.41 -7.61 -18.50
N ALA A 86 -15.13 -7.89 -17.22
CA ALA A 86 -16.15 -8.31 -16.26
C ALA A 86 -17.22 -7.24 -15.99
N PHE A 87 -16.94 -5.98 -16.35
CA PHE A 87 -17.82 -4.83 -16.11
C PHE A 87 -18.05 -4.01 -17.39
N SER A 88 -19.18 -3.32 -17.44
CA SER A 88 -19.47 -2.33 -18.47
C SER A 88 -18.87 -0.97 -18.12
N ARG A 89 -18.71 -0.11 -19.15
CA ARG A 89 -18.26 1.27 -18.96
C ARG A 89 -19.19 2.04 -18.02
N GLU A 90 -20.49 1.85 -18.17
CA GLU A 90 -21.53 2.51 -17.38
C GLU A 90 -21.45 2.11 -15.91
N GLN A 91 -21.17 0.83 -15.62
CA GLN A 91 -20.96 0.36 -14.25
C GLN A 91 -19.74 1.04 -13.60
N VAL A 92 -18.63 1.14 -14.32
CA VAL A 92 -17.41 1.81 -13.82
C VAL A 92 -17.67 3.29 -13.54
N LEU A 93 -18.33 4.00 -14.46
CA LEU A 93 -18.62 5.43 -14.32
C LEU A 93 -19.67 5.71 -13.22
N SER A 94 -20.67 4.83 -13.08
CA SER A 94 -21.65 4.92 -11.99
C SER A 94 -20.98 4.72 -10.62
N THR A 95 -20.09 3.73 -10.52
CA THR A 95 -19.35 3.44 -9.28
C THR A 95 -18.35 4.55 -8.96
N GLU A 96 -17.65 5.10 -9.97
CA GLU A 96 -16.79 6.28 -9.83
C GLU A 96 -17.57 7.44 -9.20
N LYS A 97 -18.75 7.77 -9.74
CA LYS A 97 -19.60 8.83 -9.21
C LYS A 97 -20.04 8.54 -7.76
N SER A 98 -20.40 7.29 -7.45
CA SER A 98 -20.77 6.88 -6.09
C SER A 98 -19.63 7.11 -5.10
N ILE A 99 -18.42 6.66 -5.45
CA ILE A 99 -17.21 6.83 -4.64
C ILE A 99 -16.94 8.31 -4.38
N LEU A 100 -16.89 9.13 -5.43
CA LEU A 100 -16.61 10.57 -5.31
C LEU A 100 -17.63 11.28 -4.42
N ASN A 101 -18.92 10.93 -4.55
CA ASN A 101 -19.97 11.50 -3.72
C ASN A 101 -19.84 11.09 -2.25
N LYS A 102 -19.50 9.82 -1.96
CA LYS A 102 -19.29 9.34 -0.58
C LYS A 102 -18.09 10.00 0.08
N LEU A 103 -17.01 10.22 -0.69
CA LEU A 103 -15.82 10.94 -0.23
C LEU A 103 -15.96 12.46 -0.25
N GLN A 104 -17.13 12.97 -0.66
CA GLN A 104 -17.38 14.41 -0.81
C GLN A 104 -16.30 15.11 -1.65
N TRP A 105 -15.78 14.41 -2.67
CA TRP A 105 -14.71 14.87 -3.56
C TRP A 105 -13.39 15.24 -2.86
N ASN A 106 -13.19 14.81 -1.60
CA ASN A 106 -11.95 15.03 -0.86
C ASN A 106 -10.91 13.95 -1.19
N LEU A 107 -10.08 14.22 -2.19
CA LEU A 107 -9.03 13.32 -2.67
C LEU A 107 -7.61 13.78 -2.27
N THR A 108 -7.45 15.05 -1.87
CA THR A 108 -6.14 15.61 -1.47
C THR A 108 -5.80 15.20 -0.05
N VAL A 109 -5.25 13.99 0.11
CA VAL A 109 -4.96 13.40 1.42
C VAL A 109 -3.51 12.95 1.56
N PRO A 110 -2.93 13.01 2.76
CA PRO A 110 -1.58 12.52 2.96
C PRO A 110 -1.56 10.99 3.04
N THR A 111 -0.96 10.35 2.03
CA THR A 111 -0.77 8.90 2.00
C THR A 111 0.54 8.46 2.66
N VAL A 112 0.72 7.16 2.88
CA VAL A 112 1.99 6.62 3.41
C VAL A 112 3.16 7.03 2.52
N TYR A 113 2.96 7.05 1.20
CA TYR A 113 3.99 7.34 0.23
C TYR A 113 4.64 8.73 0.39
N VAL A 114 3.84 9.78 0.61
CA VAL A 114 4.39 11.15 0.72
C VAL A 114 5.27 11.31 1.97
N PHE A 115 4.91 10.65 3.07
CA PHE A 115 5.75 10.60 4.26
C PHE A 115 6.99 9.76 4.05
N LEU A 116 6.84 8.62 3.37
CA LEU A 116 7.92 7.69 3.09
C LEU A 116 9.03 8.32 2.26
N LEU A 117 8.69 9.13 1.24
CA LEU A 117 9.68 9.89 0.48
C LEU A 117 10.50 10.85 1.36
N ARG A 118 9.85 11.54 2.29
CA ARG A 118 10.51 12.45 3.23
C ARG A 118 11.41 11.68 4.20
N TYR A 119 10.91 10.60 4.76
CA TYR A 119 11.62 9.83 5.79
C TYR A 119 12.76 8.99 5.21
N ALA A 120 12.63 8.46 3.99
CA ALA A 120 13.72 7.80 3.29
C ALA A 120 14.89 8.75 3.03
N LYS A 121 14.62 10.01 2.65
CA LYS A 121 15.65 11.06 2.54
C LYS A 121 16.32 11.35 3.89
N ALA A 122 15.52 11.50 4.96
CA ALA A 122 16.04 11.73 6.32
C ALA A 122 16.87 10.55 6.85
N ALA A 123 16.59 9.33 6.40
CA ALA A 123 17.35 8.14 6.79
C ALA A 123 18.78 8.11 6.24
N MET A 124 19.09 9.01 5.28
CA MET A 124 20.39 9.09 4.58
C MET A 124 20.86 7.73 4.03
N GLY A 125 19.90 6.90 3.59
CA GLY A 125 20.19 5.58 3.02
C GLY A 125 20.46 5.64 1.53
N ASP A 126 20.99 4.53 1.04
CA ASP A 126 21.13 4.27 -0.39
C ASP A 126 19.83 3.74 -1.01
N LYS A 127 19.91 3.35 -2.28
CA LYS A 127 18.75 2.81 -3.00
C LYS A 127 18.25 1.49 -2.42
N GLU A 128 19.13 0.71 -1.79
CA GLU A 128 18.75 -0.55 -1.15
C GLU A 128 17.85 -0.29 0.06
N LEU A 129 18.21 0.68 0.93
CA LEU A 129 17.34 1.08 2.03
C LEU A 129 15.99 1.61 1.54
N GLU A 130 16.00 2.44 0.50
CA GLU A 130 14.77 2.99 -0.08
C GLU A 130 13.86 1.87 -0.61
N ASN A 131 14.40 0.92 -1.37
CA ASN A 131 13.65 -0.22 -1.89
C ASN A 131 13.10 -1.10 -0.75
N MET A 132 13.90 -1.35 0.29
CA MET A 132 13.46 -2.12 1.46
C MET A 132 12.33 -1.41 2.22
N ALA A 133 12.40 -0.09 2.37
CA ALA A 133 11.35 0.68 3.02
C ALA A 133 10.06 0.68 2.18
N PHE A 134 10.16 0.82 0.86
CA PHE A 134 8.99 0.68 -0.03
C PHE A 134 8.38 -0.71 -0.01
N PHE A 135 9.20 -1.76 0.05
CA PHE A 135 8.71 -3.13 0.22
C PHE A 135 7.84 -3.27 1.47
N TYR A 136 8.31 -2.80 2.63
CA TYR A 136 7.51 -2.84 3.87
C TYR A 136 6.25 -1.99 3.78
N ALA A 137 6.30 -0.81 3.15
CA ALA A 137 5.13 0.03 2.97
C ALA A 137 4.08 -0.60 2.06
N GLU A 138 4.47 -1.30 0.99
CA GLU A 138 3.53 -2.03 0.14
C GLU A 138 2.97 -3.29 0.82
N LEU A 139 3.75 -3.99 1.65
CA LEU A 139 3.19 -5.04 2.52
C LEU A 139 2.09 -4.48 3.44
N ALA A 140 2.28 -3.25 3.94
CA ALA A 140 1.30 -2.59 4.80
C ALA A 140 -0.01 -2.26 4.06
N LEU A 141 0.04 -1.97 2.76
CA LEU A 141 -1.16 -1.71 1.96
C LEU A 141 -2.06 -2.94 1.86
N VAL A 142 -1.46 -4.12 1.75
CA VAL A 142 -2.19 -5.39 1.56
C VAL A 142 -2.86 -5.85 2.85
N ASP A 143 -2.18 -5.73 4.00
CA ASP A 143 -2.67 -6.24 5.27
C ASP A 143 -3.65 -5.27 5.97
N TYR A 144 -4.88 -5.73 6.22
CA TYR A 144 -5.93 -4.90 6.82
C TYR A 144 -5.59 -4.43 8.24
N SER A 145 -4.82 -5.20 9.01
CA SER A 145 -4.48 -4.85 10.40
C SER A 145 -3.59 -3.61 10.51
N MET A 146 -2.97 -3.19 9.40
CA MET A 146 -2.12 -2.01 9.34
C MET A 146 -2.90 -0.69 9.31
N LEU A 147 -4.22 -0.73 9.02
CA LEU A 147 -5.08 0.47 9.03
C LEU A 147 -5.29 1.09 10.41
N VAL A 148 -4.87 0.41 11.49
CA VAL A 148 -4.87 0.98 12.85
C VAL A 148 -3.83 2.09 12.99
N TYR A 149 -2.80 2.14 12.13
CA TYR A 149 -1.74 3.13 12.19
C TYR A 149 -1.96 4.25 11.18
N SER A 150 -1.65 5.48 11.59
CA SER A 150 -1.68 6.63 10.68
C SER A 150 -0.63 6.51 9.56
N PRO A 151 -0.83 7.18 8.40
CA PRO A 151 0.11 7.12 7.29
C PRO A 151 1.56 7.48 7.62
N SER A 152 1.76 8.48 8.49
CA SER A 152 3.10 8.89 8.95
C SER A 152 3.78 7.84 9.81
N VAL A 153 3.04 7.23 10.75
CA VAL A 153 3.55 6.14 11.62
C VAL A 153 3.93 4.93 10.77
N THR A 154 3.09 4.53 9.81
CA THR A 154 3.38 3.41 8.91
C THR A 154 4.63 3.67 8.08
N ALA A 155 4.79 4.88 7.52
CA ALA A 155 5.97 5.25 6.77
C ALA A 155 7.25 5.24 7.62
N ALA A 156 7.20 5.82 8.83
CA ALA A 156 8.33 5.84 9.76
C ALA A 156 8.71 4.42 10.21
N ALA A 157 7.73 3.58 10.54
CA ALA A 157 7.93 2.19 10.89
C ALA A 157 8.51 1.37 9.73
N ALA A 158 8.11 1.64 8.47
CA ALA A 158 8.69 0.99 7.30
C ALA A 158 10.18 1.32 7.15
N VAL A 159 10.58 2.58 7.32
CA VAL A 159 12.00 2.99 7.33
C VAL A 159 12.75 2.35 8.48
N TYR A 160 12.20 2.37 9.69
CA TYR A 160 12.82 1.75 10.87
C TYR A 160 13.02 0.24 10.68
N THR A 161 12.00 -0.47 10.20
CA THR A 161 12.05 -1.91 9.93
C THR A 161 13.06 -2.23 8.83
N ALA A 162 13.12 -1.41 7.77
CA ALA A 162 14.09 -1.54 6.70
C ALA A 162 15.54 -1.42 7.21
N ARG A 163 15.83 -0.38 8.00
CA ARG A 163 17.15 -0.20 8.66
C ARG A 163 17.48 -1.37 9.56
N CYS A 164 16.49 -1.89 10.30
CA CYS A 164 16.69 -3.06 11.15
C CYS A 164 17.03 -4.32 10.35
N THR A 165 16.35 -4.53 9.21
CA THR A 165 16.55 -5.65 8.28
C THR A 165 17.94 -5.62 7.64
N LEU A 166 18.39 -4.43 7.25
CA LEU A 166 19.71 -4.19 6.66
C LEU A 166 20.83 -4.06 7.71
N ASN A 167 20.57 -4.44 8.98
CA ASN A 167 21.52 -4.39 10.08
C ASN A 167 22.19 -3.02 10.30
N MET A 168 21.50 -1.92 9.95
CA MET A 168 21.99 -0.58 10.20
C MET A 168 21.93 -0.24 11.71
N SER A 169 22.89 0.56 12.18
CA SER A 169 22.99 1.02 13.56
C SER A 169 23.29 2.53 13.61
N PRO A 170 22.58 3.31 14.44
CA PRO A 170 21.40 2.90 15.21
C PRO A 170 20.22 2.56 14.28
N GLY A 171 19.33 1.68 14.73
CA GLY A 171 18.14 1.28 13.97
C GLY A 171 17.20 2.48 13.73
N TRP A 172 16.94 3.24 14.78
CA TRP A 172 16.30 4.55 14.75
C TRP A 172 17.31 5.62 15.17
N SER A 173 17.53 6.64 14.34
CA SER A 173 18.54 7.69 14.59
C SER A 173 17.90 8.99 15.08
N ASP A 174 18.68 9.82 15.77
CA ASP A 174 18.24 11.15 16.23
C ASP A 174 17.76 12.03 15.06
N ILE A 175 18.34 11.87 13.88
CA ILE A 175 17.93 12.57 12.65
C ILE A 175 16.53 12.14 12.22
N LEU A 176 16.24 10.83 12.28
CA LEU A 176 14.91 10.30 11.98
C LEU A 176 13.88 10.74 13.01
N GLU A 177 14.22 10.68 14.30
CA GLU A 177 13.35 11.17 15.37
C GLU A 177 13.07 12.67 15.20
N HIS A 178 14.07 13.49 14.90
CA HIS A 178 13.92 14.92 14.66
C HIS A 178 13.00 15.23 13.46
N HIS A 179 13.19 14.54 12.32
CA HIS A 179 12.42 14.84 11.10
C HIS A 179 11.02 14.24 11.06
N THR A 180 10.77 13.20 11.86
CA THR A 180 9.46 12.53 11.96
C THR A 180 8.64 13.03 13.14
N GLY A 181 9.29 13.50 14.21
CA GLY A 181 8.68 13.78 15.51
C GLY A 181 8.26 12.51 16.26
N LEU A 182 8.76 11.33 15.88
CA LEU A 182 8.38 10.04 16.43
C LEU A 182 9.59 9.35 17.07
N GLY A 183 9.45 8.98 18.34
CA GLY A 183 10.43 8.17 19.05
C GLY A 183 10.31 6.68 18.70
N GLU A 184 11.38 5.92 18.93
CA GLU A 184 11.43 4.47 18.62
C GLU A 184 10.29 3.67 19.28
N SER A 185 9.94 4.00 20.53
CA SER A 185 8.88 3.34 21.29
C SER A 185 7.50 3.46 20.63
N GLN A 186 7.23 4.58 19.95
CA GLN A 186 5.97 4.82 19.24
C GLN A 186 5.86 3.99 17.95
N LEU A 187 7.00 3.59 17.37
CA LEU A 187 7.07 2.83 16.12
C LEU A 187 7.12 1.32 16.35
N MET A 188 7.54 0.90 17.53
CA MET A 188 7.84 -0.51 17.86
C MET A 188 6.71 -1.46 17.45
N GLN A 189 5.46 -1.18 17.84
CA GLN A 189 4.34 -2.08 17.53
C GLN A 189 4.07 -2.21 16.03
N CYS A 190 4.15 -1.11 15.29
CA CYS A 190 3.97 -1.09 13.84
C CYS A 190 5.12 -1.83 13.14
N ALA A 191 6.36 -1.60 13.58
CA ALA A 191 7.55 -2.23 13.04
C ALA A 191 7.57 -3.75 13.27
N ARG A 192 7.12 -4.22 14.44
CA ARG A 192 6.96 -5.66 14.72
C ARG A 192 5.94 -6.31 13.80
N ARG A 193 4.80 -5.66 13.54
CA ARG A 193 3.82 -6.16 12.55
C ARG A 193 4.44 -6.24 11.16
N LEU A 194 5.13 -5.20 10.70
CA LEU A 194 5.81 -5.20 9.40
C LEU A 194 6.84 -6.33 9.28
N ALA A 195 7.65 -6.56 10.31
CA ALA A 195 8.60 -7.66 10.37
C ALA A 195 7.89 -9.03 10.32
N SER A 196 6.77 -9.18 11.03
CA SER A 196 5.93 -10.39 10.99
C SER A 196 5.37 -10.62 9.58
N LEU A 197 4.84 -9.59 8.93
CA LEU A 197 4.31 -9.69 7.55
C LEU A 197 5.39 -10.18 6.58
N HIS A 198 6.61 -9.60 6.66
CA HIS A 198 7.74 -10.04 5.86
C HIS A 198 8.10 -11.51 6.14
N SER A 199 8.12 -11.95 7.40
CA SER A 199 8.43 -13.35 7.75
C SER A 199 7.47 -14.36 7.12
N THR A 200 6.20 -13.98 6.94
CA THR A 200 5.18 -14.84 6.32
C THR A 200 5.06 -14.65 4.80
N ALA A 201 5.62 -13.57 4.24
CA ALA A 201 5.42 -13.17 2.84
C ALA A 201 5.94 -14.23 1.85
N ALA A 202 7.10 -14.84 2.12
CA ALA A 202 7.69 -15.87 1.25
C ALA A 202 6.87 -17.17 1.24
N GLY A 203 6.35 -17.56 2.40
CA GLY A 203 5.61 -18.81 2.60
C GLY A 203 4.12 -18.73 2.27
N SER A 204 3.56 -17.52 2.17
CA SER A 204 2.13 -17.35 1.89
C SER A 204 1.80 -17.86 0.49
N SER A 205 0.91 -18.85 0.38
CA SER A 205 0.41 -19.34 -0.92
C SER A 205 -0.50 -18.33 -1.64
N LYS A 206 -0.84 -17.23 -0.97
CA LYS A 206 -1.79 -16.20 -1.42
C LYS A 206 -1.16 -14.82 -1.20
N GLN A 207 -1.42 -13.86 -2.09
CA GLN A 207 -0.83 -12.51 -2.08
C GLN A 207 0.71 -12.47 -2.15
N LYS A 208 1.27 -12.84 -3.31
CA LYS A 208 2.73 -12.86 -3.54
C LYS A 208 3.23 -11.70 -4.40
N VAL A 209 2.36 -10.83 -4.91
CA VAL A 209 2.75 -9.83 -5.91
C VAL A 209 3.81 -8.88 -5.36
N VAL A 210 3.62 -8.38 -4.14
CA VAL A 210 4.60 -7.51 -3.47
C VAL A 210 5.94 -8.23 -3.28
N TYR A 211 5.92 -9.43 -2.71
CA TYR A 211 7.15 -10.21 -2.48
C TYR A 211 7.92 -10.46 -3.78
N ASN A 212 7.22 -10.89 -4.83
CA ASN A 212 7.81 -11.18 -6.13
C ASN A 212 8.33 -9.92 -6.84
N LYS A 213 7.58 -8.80 -6.75
CA LYS A 213 8.01 -7.49 -7.27
C LYS A 213 9.36 -7.12 -6.68
N TYR A 214 9.50 -7.17 -5.36
CA TYR A 214 10.73 -6.78 -4.67
C TYR A 214 11.81 -7.88 -4.61
N ALA A 215 11.54 -9.08 -5.13
CA ALA A 215 12.57 -10.10 -5.38
C ALA A 215 13.36 -9.81 -6.66
N ASN A 216 12.89 -8.86 -7.48
CA ASN A 216 13.56 -8.44 -8.70
C ASN A 216 14.94 -7.83 -8.39
N PRO A 217 16.04 -8.29 -9.04
CA PRO A 217 17.37 -7.73 -8.86
C PRO A 217 17.47 -6.23 -9.11
N LYS A 218 16.62 -5.65 -9.98
CA LYS A 218 16.57 -4.20 -10.23
C LYS A 218 16.13 -3.41 -8.99
N LEU A 219 15.42 -4.04 -8.07
CA LEU A 219 14.99 -3.49 -6.79
C LEU A 219 15.90 -3.97 -5.63
N GLY A 220 17.09 -4.49 -5.93
CA GLY A 220 18.03 -5.00 -4.95
C GLY A 220 17.65 -6.36 -4.35
N ALA A 221 16.63 -7.03 -4.89
CA ALA A 221 16.10 -8.28 -4.35
C ALA A 221 15.79 -8.21 -2.84
N VAL A 222 15.36 -7.03 -2.37
CA VAL A 222 15.22 -6.70 -0.95
C VAL A 222 14.24 -7.62 -0.20
N SER A 223 13.25 -8.20 -0.88
CA SER A 223 12.34 -9.16 -0.24
C SER A 223 12.98 -10.51 0.10
N LEU A 224 14.16 -10.82 -0.44
CA LEU A 224 14.89 -12.06 -0.16
C LEU A 224 15.76 -11.97 1.11
N TYR A 225 15.89 -10.78 1.70
CA TYR A 225 16.61 -10.61 2.96
C TYR A 225 15.88 -11.31 4.11
N SER A 226 16.63 -11.72 5.12
CA SER A 226 16.01 -12.24 6.35
C SER A 226 15.23 -11.12 7.05
N PRO A 227 13.98 -11.38 7.51
CA PRO A 227 13.22 -10.40 8.28
C PRO A 227 13.99 -9.88 9.50
N ALA A 228 13.68 -8.66 9.93
CA ALA A 228 14.35 -7.99 11.03
C ALA A 228 14.22 -8.77 12.36
N LYS A 229 15.21 -9.62 12.66
CA LYS A 229 15.24 -10.45 13.89
C LYS A 229 15.18 -9.63 15.17
N ARG A 230 15.76 -8.42 15.17
CA ARG A 230 15.72 -7.48 16.31
C ARG A 230 14.31 -7.07 16.72
N LEU A 231 13.35 -7.19 15.79
CA LEU A 231 11.94 -6.87 16.01
C LEU A 231 11.07 -8.12 16.23
N ALA A 232 11.65 -9.32 16.18
CA ALA A 232 10.94 -10.57 16.41
C ALA A 232 10.91 -10.90 17.92
N ILE A 233 10.11 -10.13 18.69
CA ILE A 233 9.77 -10.43 20.10
C ILE A 233 8.32 -10.05 20.37
#